data_AF-A0AA38I1Q2-F1
#
_entry.id   AF-A0AA38I1Q2-F1
#
_cell.length_a   1.000
_cell.length_b   1.000
_cell.length_c   1.000
_cell.angle_alpha   90.00
_cell.angle_beta   90.00
_cell.angle_gamma   90.00
#
_symmetry.space_group_name_H-M   'P 1'
#
loop_
_entity.id
_entity.type
_entity.pdbx_description
1 polymer ?
#
loop_
_entity_poly.entity_id
_entity_poly.type
_entity_poly.pdbx_seq_one_letter_code
_entity_poly.pdbx_strand_id
1 'polypeptide(L)'
;MNIRHNVNIGNFSKLVSFLKRKNDGYKAKKSRVFFKEEFYKFLQEAEDSKYLMMKVPFIFGVAGALRRAELTNMSMDDIEDRSAFLVIRVPDTITKI
;
A
#
# COMPACT_ATOMS: atom_id res chain seq x y z
N MET A 1 -14.65 4.01 15.23
CA MET A 1 -16.11 4.08 15.00
C MET A 1 -16.53 2.87 14.18
N ASN A 2 -17.23 1.92 14.80
CA ASN A 2 -17.64 0.67 14.16
C ASN A 2 -19.05 0.85 13.56
N ILE A 3 -19.12 1.25 12.29
CA ILE A 3 -20.38 1.55 11.57
C ILE A 3 -20.88 0.25 10.93
N ARG A 4 -21.32 -0.74 11.70
CA ARG A 4 -21.89 -1.98 11.13
C ARG A 4 -23.04 -2.50 12.00
N HIS A 5 -24.24 -1.97 11.80
CA HIS A 5 -25.49 -2.47 12.39
C HIS A 5 -25.98 -3.82 11.80
N ASN A 6 -25.06 -4.65 11.27
CA ASN A 6 -25.37 -5.92 10.60
C ASN A 6 -26.50 -5.83 9.54
N VAL A 7 -26.71 -4.65 8.94
CA VAL A 7 -27.74 -4.45 7.92
C VAL A 7 -27.14 -4.81 6.55
N ASN A 8 -27.70 -5.84 5.91
CA ASN A 8 -27.36 -6.18 4.54
C ASN A 8 -28.08 -5.23 3.56
N ILE A 9 -27.37 -4.20 3.08
CA ILE A 9 -27.90 -3.24 2.11
C ILE A 9 -28.08 -3.83 0.70
N GLY A 10 -27.51 -5.01 0.42
CA GLY A 10 -27.61 -5.68 -0.89
C GLY A 10 -29.03 -6.06 -1.27
N ASN A 11 -29.92 -6.24 -0.28
CA ASN A 11 -31.31 -6.61 -0.51
C ASN A 11 -32.21 -5.42 -0.91
N PHE A 12 -31.72 -4.18 -0.82
CA PHE A 12 -32.50 -2.97 -1.10
C PHE A 12 -32.26 -2.48 -2.54
N SER A 13 -32.95 -3.08 -3.52
CA SER A 13 -32.76 -2.79 -4.95
C SER A 13 -32.89 -1.31 -5.32
N LYS A 14 -33.84 -0.58 -4.70
CA LYS A 14 -34.02 0.87 -4.89
C LYS A 14 -32.83 1.68 -4.37
N LEU A 15 -32.31 1.30 -3.20
CA LEU A 15 -31.14 1.94 -2.58
C LEU A 15 -29.88 1.71 -3.43
N VAL A 16 -29.64 0.47 -3.85
CA VAL A 16 -28.50 0.12 -4.72
C VAL A 16 -28.56 0.91 -6.04
N SER A 17 -29.74 0.97 -6.66
CA SER A 17 -29.94 1.76 -7.90
C SER A 17 -29.72 3.26 -7.69
N PHE A 18 -30.15 3.80 -6.55
CA PHE A 18 -29.91 5.20 -6.18
C PHE A 18 -28.42 5.50 -5.99
N LEU A 19 -27.69 4.64 -5.26
CA LEU A 19 -26.25 4.80 -5.02
C LEU A 19 -25.44 4.70 -6.32
N LYS A 20 -25.81 3.79 -7.24
CA LYS A 20 -25.18 3.69 -8.57
C LYS A 20 -25.34 4.98 -9.37
N ARG A 21 -26.56 5.53 -9.44
CA ARG A 21 -26.82 6.81 -10.13
C ARG A 21 -26.12 8.00 -9.49
N LYS A 22 -25.93 7.99 -8.17
CA LYS A 22 -25.11 9.01 -7.49
C LYS A 22 -23.63 8.95 -7.87
N ASN A 23 -23.16 7.82 -8.40
CA ASN A 23 -21.81 7.65 -8.90
C ASN A 23 -21.69 8.02 -10.40
N ASP A 24 -22.79 8.38 -11.08
CA ASP A 24 -22.72 8.81 -12.48
C ASP A 24 -21.89 10.09 -12.58
N GLY A 25 -20.90 10.08 -13.48
CA GLY A 25 -19.94 11.18 -13.63
C GLY A 25 -18.79 11.19 -12.61
N TYR A 26 -18.76 10.27 -11.65
CA TYR A 26 -17.61 10.11 -10.77
C TYR A 26 -16.39 9.68 -11.56
N LYS A 27 -15.36 10.53 -11.57
CA LYS A 27 -14.02 10.17 -12.04
C LYS A 27 -13.18 9.81 -10.83
N ALA A 28 -12.81 8.53 -10.73
CA ALA A 28 -11.89 8.09 -9.70
C ALA A 28 -10.62 8.96 -9.74
N LYS A 29 -10.25 9.52 -8.59
CA LYS A 29 -8.97 10.22 -8.44
C LYS A 29 -7.87 9.17 -8.52
N LYS A 30 -7.27 9.01 -9.70
CA LYS A 30 -6.06 8.21 -9.84
C LYS A 30 -4.94 8.89 -9.07
N SER A 31 -4.28 8.16 -8.17
CA SER A 31 -3.02 8.60 -7.59
C SER A 31 -2.01 8.83 -8.73
N ARG A 32 -1.11 9.80 -8.56
CA ARG A 32 0.00 9.96 -9.49
C ARG A 32 0.80 8.65 -9.47
N VAL A 33 1.04 8.11 -10.66
CA VAL A 33 1.88 6.94 -10.83
C VAL A 33 3.32 7.43 -10.81
N PHE A 34 4.13 6.86 -9.92
CA PHE A 34 5.56 7.15 -9.86
C PHE A 34 6.24 6.41 -11.03
N PHE A 35 7.05 7.11 -11.80
CA PHE A 35 7.84 6.51 -12.87
C PHE A 35 9.18 5.97 -12.36
N LYS A 36 9.77 5.05 -13.12
CA LYS A 36 11.05 4.42 -12.80
C LYS A 36 12.15 5.48 -12.62
N GLU A 37 12.15 6.50 -13.45
CA GLU A 37 13.13 7.59 -13.43
C GLU A 37 12.98 8.44 -12.15
N GLU A 38 11.75 8.73 -11.74
CA GLU A 38 11.47 9.47 -10.51
C GLU A 38 11.89 8.66 -9.28
N PHE A 39 11.71 7.34 -9.31
CA PHE A 39 12.17 6.42 -8.26
C PHE A 39 13.70 6.48 -8.10
N TYR A 40 14.46 6.29 -9.19
CA TYR A 40 15.92 6.35 -9.12
C TYR A 40 16.44 7.72 -8.76
N LYS A 41 15.83 8.79 -9.30
CA LYS A 41 16.18 10.16 -8.96
C LYS A 41 16.08 10.40 -7.45
N PHE A 42 14.98 9.99 -6.82
CA PHE A 42 14.82 10.12 -5.37
C PHE A 42 15.87 9.32 -4.61
N LEU A 43 16.15 8.07 -5.00
CA LEU A 43 17.15 7.25 -4.32
C LEU A 43 18.57 7.79 -4.44
N GLN A 44 18.94 8.35 -5.60
CA GLN A 44 20.29 8.81 -5.88
C GLN A 44 20.55 10.24 -5.40
N GLU A 45 19.59 11.16 -5.59
CA GLU A 45 19.83 12.59 -5.39
C GLU A 45 19.33 13.10 -4.03
N ALA A 46 18.36 12.45 -3.39
CA ALA A 46 17.87 12.92 -2.09
C ALA A 46 18.88 12.64 -0.99
N GLU A 47 19.05 13.59 -0.06
CA GLU A 47 20.03 13.47 1.02
C GLU A 47 19.64 12.42 2.07
N ASP A 48 20.54 11.50 2.40
CA ASP A 48 20.26 10.42 3.35
C ASP A 48 20.05 10.94 4.78
N SER A 49 20.74 12.01 5.18
CA SER A 49 20.57 12.63 6.51
C SER A 49 19.11 12.98 6.82
N LYS A 50 18.32 13.26 5.78
CA LYS A 50 16.91 13.65 5.87
C LYS A 50 15.95 12.58 5.38
N TYR A 51 16.33 11.79 4.38
CA TYR A 51 15.43 10.90 3.65
C TYR A 51 15.74 9.41 3.79
N LEU A 52 16.80 9.00 4.50
CA LEU A 52 17.15 7.59 4.64
C LEU A 52 15.97 6.73 5.10
N MET A 53 15.25 7.18 6.13
CA MET A 53 14.08 6.46 6.63
C MET A 53 12.92 6.41 5.63
N MET A 54 12.83 7.33 4.66
CA MET A 54 11.83 7.23 3.60
C MET A 54 12.30 6.34 2.44
N LYS A 55 13.60 6.34 2.13
CA LYS A 55 14.19 5.53 1.06
C LYS A 55 14.02 4.03 1.32
N VAL A 56 14.25 3.58 2.56
CA VAL A 56 14.16 2.16 2.94
C VAL A 56 12.76 1.55 2.64
N PRO A 57 11.64 2.04 3.21
CA PRO A 57 10.32 1.50 2.92
C PRO A 57 9.88 1.73 1.47
N PHE A 58 10.43 2.75 0.80
CA PHE A 58 10.16 2.99 -0.62
C PHE A 58 10.74 1.88 -1.50
N ILE A 59 11.98 1.44 -1.23
CA ILE A 59 12.59 0.29 -1.91
C ILE A 59 11.78 -0.97 -1.65
N PHE A 60 11.40 -1.21 -0.40
CA PHE A 60 10.66 -2.42 -0.02
C PHE A 60 9.27 -2.45 -0.65
N GLY A 61 8.56 -1.31 -0.67
CA GLY A 61 7.27 -1.18 -1.31
C GLY A 61 7.31 -1.41 -2.82
N VAL A 62 8.36 -0.93 -3.51
CA VAL A 62 8.51 -1.14 -4.97
C VAL A 62 8.95 -2.57 -5.30
N ALA A 63 9.87 -3.15 -4.53
CA ALA A 63 10.38 -4.50 -4.79
C ALA A 63 9.38 -5.61 -4.42
N GLY A 64 8.67 -5.45 -3.29
CA GLY A 64 7.77 -6.47 -2.74
C GLY A 64 6.28 -6.16 -2.90
N ALA A 65 5.90 -5.00 -3.45
CA ALA A 65 4.51 -4.52 -3.49
C ALA A 65 3.83 -4.49 -2.09
N LEU A 66 4.62 -4.22 -1.04
CA LEU A 66 4.17 -4.30 0.34
C LEU A 66 3.14 -3.23 0.67
N ARG A 67 2.09 -3.62 1.39
CA ARG A 67 1.11 -2.71 1.97
C ARG A 67 1.71 -1.97 3.17
N ARG A 68 1.09 -0.84 3.51
CA ARG A 68 1.50 -0.05 4.69
C ARG A 68 1.56 -0.88 5.96
N ALA A 69 0.57 -1.74 6.22
CA ALA A 69 0.52 -2.57 7.42
C ALA A 69 1.67 -3.59 7.47
N GLU A 70 1.98 -4.21 6.33
CA GLU A 70 3.08 -5.17 6.17
C GLU A 70 4.43 -4.49 6.42
N LEU A 71 4.62 -3.25 5.96
CA LEU A 71 5.82 -2.46 6.24
C LEU A 71 5.93 -2.04 7.71
N THR A 72 4.82 -1.66 8.35
CA THR A 72 4.85 -1.16 9.74
C THR A 72 4.99 -2.26 10.78
N ASN A 73 4.55 -3.47 10.47
CA ASN A 73 4.61 -4.61 11.39
C ASN A 73 5.92 -5.40 11.27
N MET A 74 6.77 -5.07 10.30
CA MET A 74 8.03 -5.75 10.05
C MET A 74 9.05 -5.45 11.15
N SER A 75 9.74 -6.50 11.59
CA SER A 75 10.82 -6.44 12.58
C SER A 75 12.17 -6.80 11.95
N MET A 76 13.26 -6.62 12.70
CA MET A 76 14.60 -7.04 12.25
C MET A 76 14.73 -8.57 12.17
N ASP A 77 13.93 -9.32 12.93
CA ASP A 77 13.93 -10.80 12.91
C ASP A 77 13.33 -11.35 11.59
N ASP A 78 12.58 -10.52 10.88
CA ASP A 78 12.00 -10.83 9.59
C ASP A 78 12.99 -10.63 8.41
N ILE A 79 14.19 -10.07 8.67
CA ILE A 79 15.18 -9.75 7.65
C ILE A 79 16.41 -10.64 7.80
N GLU A 80 16.72 -11.41 6.77
CA GLU A 80 17.96 -12.17 6.67
C GLU A 80 18.91 -11.52 5.67
N ASP A 81 20.11 -11.17 6.13
CA ASP A 81 21.17 -10.67 5.27
C ASP A 81 21.97 -11.82 4.66
N ARG A 82 21.97 -11.91 3.34
CA ARG A 82 22.76 -12.89 2.56
C ARG A 82 23.95 -12.24 1.84
N SER A 83 24.40 -11.07 2.30
CA SER A 83 25.46 -10.20 1.78
C SER A 83 25.24 -9.65 0.36
N ALA A 84 24.75 -10.48 -0.56
CA ALA A 84 24.40 -10.07 -1.93
C ALA A 84 22.96 -9.55 -2.03
N PHE A 85 22.07 -10.00 -1.15
CA PHE A 85 20.67 -9.60 -1.10
C PHE A 85 20.09 -9.78 0.30
N LEU A 86 18.97 -9.10 0.56
CA LEU A 86 18.18 -9.26 1.76
C LEU A 86 16.99 -10.16 1.46
N VAL A 87 16.76 -11.17 2.31
CA VAL A 87 15.53 -11.96 2.30
C VAL A 87 14.62 -11.39 3.37
N ILE A 88 13.43 -10.94 2.95
CA ILE A 88 12.48 -10.29 3.84
C ILE A 88 11.25 -11.18 3.96
N ARG A 89 10.93 -11.60 5.18
CA ARG A 89 9.67 -12.27 5.50
C ARG A 89 8.60 -11.20 5.73
N VAL A 90 7.44 -11.37 5.10
CA VAL A 90 6.33 -10.41 5.21
C VAL A 90 5.36 -10.89 6.29
N PRO A 91 5.24 -10.20 7.43
CA PRO A 91 4.32 -10.58 8.50
C PRO A 91 2.87 -10.22 8.15
N ASP A 92 1.91 -10.91 8.77
CA ASP A 92 0.47 -10.61 8.75
C ASP A 92 -0.14 -10.37 7.36
N THR A 93 0.17 -11.25 6.39
CA THR A 93 -0.45 -11.18 5.07
C THR A 93 -1.95 -11.45 5.17
N ILE A 94 -2.76 -10.39 4.98
CA ILE A 94 -4.23 -10.49 4.94
C ILE A 94 -4.70 -11.39 3.79
N THR A 95 -3.85 -11.57 2.78
CA THR A 95 -4.11 -12.47 1.66
C THR A 95 -3.60 -13.85 2.05
N LYS A 96 -4.50 -14.82 2.28
CA LYS A 96 -4.12 -16.23 2.30
C LYS A 96 -3.54 -16.54 0.91
N ILE A 97 -2.28 -16.95 0.87
CA ILE A 97 -1.66 -17.52 -0.33
C ILE A 97 -2.33 -18.86 -0.62
#